data_AF-A0A2I0WSH8-F1
#
_entry.id   AF-A0A2I0WSH8-F1
#
_cell.length_a   1.000
_cell.length_b   1.000
_cell.length_c   1.000
_cell.angle_alpha   90.00
_cell.angle_beta   90.00
_cell.angle_gamma   90.00
#
_symmetry.space_group_name_H-M   'P 1'
#
loop_
_entity.id
_entity.type
_entity.pdbx_description
1 polymer ?
#
loop_
_entity_poly.entity_id
_entity_poly.type
_entity_poly.pdbx_seq_one_letter_code
_entity_poly.pdbx_strand_id
1 'polypeptide(L)'
;MPIFSTKCMRRGSQRAVVEFFWTGGQSLEVPNDKILDGCRFEAISSSSVLGFACWETNILWFLKNLENVNKPVVIWDTITSLRDLRKDFPGVVEKILTKWISSWFSGPLIDSVEKVLFHEHDKISMVSSRKMQLLNIICRRVMRNGMEIDLFKDDQLKADGSNNEGSNSDPWNELLLKSERELQERLVAFSFQAVLNHTADSEVTPVESEYWSPVGVAQLEQWTAINDQTIHSQLKLLGSEVAKLRGRNNNGIYEYVEDESCSFCSAPVLFKSPEVAWCQGIVNRQGSKERHKLTRCVVSMRLCSVTEPLWFCMCCKRWAANLLPYSFFTMENSPLYFRNERTSYAVGERLKPLCPFCGIMLQRSMPDFLLSTSPI
;
A
#
# COMPACT_ATOMS: atom_id res chain seq x y z
N MET A 1 12.87 -36.55 15.78
CA MET A 1 14.01 -36.11 16.61
C MET A 1 14.07 -34.60 16.54
N PRO A 2 13.96 -33.86 17.66
CA PRO A 2 13.82 -32.41 17.64
C PRO A 2 15.19 -31.73 17.72
N ILE A 3 15.45 -30.80 16.81
CA ILE A 3 16.52 -29.80 16.95
C ILE A 3 15.86 -28.45 16.75
N PHE A 4 15.37 -27.85 17.82
CA PHE A 4 15.30 -26.39 17.94
C PHE A 4 15.55 -26.03 19.41
N SER A 5 16.71 -25.42 19.62
CA SER A 5 17.19 -24.90 20.91
C SER A 5 16.26 -23.81 21.42
N THR A 6 15.72 -24.04 22.62
CA THR A 6 14.99 -23.09 23.46
C THR A 6 15.85 -21.86 23.76
N LYS A 7 15.51 -20.71 23.16
CA LYS A 7 15.87 -19.39 23.69
C LYS A 7 14.61 -18.69 24.17
N CYS A 8 14.62 -18.35 25.46
CA CYS A 8 13.56 -17.75 26.26
C CYS A 8 12.91 -16.53 25.55
N MET A 9 11.61 -16.58 25.22
CA MET A 9 10.87 -15.45 24.60
C MET A 9 9.43 -15.32 25.15
N ARG A 10 8.98 -14.07 25.31
CA ARG A 10 7.88 -13.61 26.20
C ARG A 10 6.46 -14.12 25.83
N ARG A 11 5.66 -14.38 26.88
CA ARG A 11 4.33 -15.04 26.94
C ARG A 11 3.17 -14.45 26.10
N GLY A 12 3.29 -13.26 25.52
CA GLY A 12 2.20 -12.62 24.75
C GLY A 12 2.21 -12.96 23.24
N SER A 13 3.36 -13.29 22.68
CA SER A 13 3.59 -13.47 21.24
C SER A 13 3.25 -14.87 20.72
N GLN A 14 2.75 -15.77 21.58
CA GLN A 14 2.58 -17.18 21.22
C GLN A 14 1.23 -17.49 20.58
N ARG A 15 0.14 -16.77 20.86
CA ARG A 15 -1.19 -17.27 20.50
C ARG A 15 -1.44 -17.33 18.99
N ALA A 16 -1.00 -16.31 18.23
CA ALA A 16 -1.18 -16.27 16.78
C ALA A 16 -0.17 -17.13 16.01
N VAL A 17 1.09 -17.18 16.45
CA VAL A 17 2.13 -18.05 15.87
C VAL A 17 1.78 -19.52 16.15
N VAL A 18 1.30 -19.83 17.35
CA VAL A 18 0.79 -21.16 17.69
C VAL A 18 -0.47 -21.44 16.88
N GLU A 19 -1.45 -20.55 16.72
CA GLU A 19 -2.59 -20.82 15.82
C GLU A 19 -2.16 -21.02 14.35
N PHE A 20 -1.17 -20.28 13.85
CA PHE A 20 -0.63 -20.37 12.49
C PHE A 20 0.13 -21.69 12.22
N PHE A 21 0.97 -22.14 13.16
CA PHE A 21 1.75 -23.37 13.02
C PHE A 21 1.06 -24.62 13.59
N TRP A 22 0.20 -24.49 14.59
CA TRP A 22 -0.43 -25.60 15.33
C TRP A 22 -1.76 -26.08 14.74
N THR A 23 -2.42 -25.28 13.90
CA THR A 23 -3.50 -25.81 13.03
C THR A 23 -2.96 -26.82 12.00
N GLY A 24 -1.65 -26.86 11.75
CA GLY A 24 -1.00 -27.92 10.98
C GLY A 24 -0.91 -29.28 11.69
N GLY A 25 -1.16 -29.31 13.01
CA GLY A 25 -1.15 -30.54 13.82
C GLY A 25 -2.55 -31.07 14.17
N GLN A 26 -3.61 -30.32 13.88
CA GLN A 26 -4.97 -30.85 13.97
C GLN A 26 -5.33 -31.43 12.61
N SER A 27 -5.36 -32.75 12.53
CA SER A 27 -5.96 -33.49 11.43
C SER A 27 -7.43 -33.09 11.29
N LEU A 28 -7.72 -32.04 10.53
CA LEU A 28 -9.02 -31.90 9.90
C LEU A 28 -9.12 -33.08 8.95
N GLU A 29 -9.97 -34.05 9.30
CA GLU A 29 -10.33 -35.17 8.45
C GLU A 29 -10.70 -34.63 7.07
N VAL A 30 -9.82 -34.84 6.10
CA VAL A 30 -10.07 -34.50 4.70
C VAL A 30 -11.22 -35.39 4.24
N PRO A 31 -12.34 -34.84 3.72
CA PRO A 31 -13.39 -35.66 3.13
C PRO A 31 -12.78 -36.46 1.98
N ASN A 32 -12.84 -37.78 2.10
CA ASN A 32 -12.22 -38.70 1.17
C ASN A 32 -13.09 -38.79 -0.10
N ASP A 33 -12.91 -37.87 -1.04
CA ASP A 33 -13.48 -38.00 -2.38
C ASP A 33 -12.46 -37.63 -3.47
N LYS A 34 -11.89 -38.72 -4.02
CA LYS A 34 -11.54 -38.96 -5.42
C LYS A 34 -10.85 -37.85 -6.24
N ILE A 35 -9.57 -38.15 -6.50
CA ILE A 35 -8.84 -37.91 -7.77
C ILE A 35 -8.41 -36.46 -8.03
N LEU A 36 -7.19 -36.14 -7.56
CA LEU A 36 -6.35 -35.12 -8.20
C LEU A 36 -5.26 -35.87 -8.99
N ASP A 37 -5.62 -36.28 -10.20
CA ASP A 37 -4.68 -36.81 -11.18
C ASP A 37 -3.86 -35.63 -11.76
N GLY A 38 -2.53 -35.73 -11.77
CA GLY A 38 -1.67 -34.79 -12.51
C GLY A 38 -0.43 -34.22 -11.81
N CYS A 39 -0.12 -34.55 -10.56
CA CYS A 39 1.15 -34.11 -9.94
C CYS A 39 2.10 -35.30 -9.70
N ARG A 40 2.97 -35.58 -10.67
CA ARG A 40 4.14 -36.45 -10.48
C ARG A 40 5.16 -35.72 -9.60
N PHE A 41 5.10 -35.93 -8.29
CA PHE A 41 6.24 -35.75 -7.40
C PHE A 41 6.81 -37.14 -7.12
N GLU A 42 7.89 -37.49 -7.82
CA GLU A 42 8.63 -38.72 -7.55
C GLU A 42 9.38 -38.59 -6.21
N ALA A 43 9.15 -39.58 -5.35
CA ALA A 43 9.91 -39.89 -4.13
C ALA A 43 10.01 -38.80 -3.04
N ILE A 44 8.87 -38.30 -2.56
CA ILE A 44 8.79 -37.74 -1.20
C ILE A 44 7.90 -38.66 -0.38
N SER A 45 8.39 -39.16 0.75
CA SER A 45 7.66 -40.09 1.63
C SER A 45 6.22 -39.62 1.87
N SER A 46 5.26 -40.53 1.81
CA SER A 46 3.81 -40.25 1.89
C SER A 46 3.39 -39.41 3.11
N SER A 47 4.17 -39.44 4.21
CA SER A 47 3.94 -38.64 5.42
C SER A 47 4.22 -37.13 5.25
N SER A 48 5.16 -36.74 4.38
CA SER A 48 5.50 -35.33 4.14
C SER A 48 4.54 -34.64 3.17
N VAL A 49 3.95 -35.38 2.24
CA VAL A 49 2.98 -34.84 1.26
C VAL A 49 1.69 -34.38 1.95
N LEU A 50 1.19 -35.16 2.92
CA LEU A 50 0.05 -34.79 3.77
C LEU A 50 0.34 -33.54 4.64
N GLY A 51 1.56 -33.41 5.15
CA GLY A 51 2.00 -32.24 5.91
C GLY A 51 1.97 -30.96 5.09
N PHE A 52 2.52 -30.98 3.87
CA PHE A 52 2.55 -29.80 2.99
C PHE A 52 1.16 -29.39 2.49
N ALA A 53 0.27 -30.34 2.18
CA ALA A 53 -1.11 -30.03 1.78
C ALA A 53 -1.91 -29.36 2.92
N CYS A 54 -1.70 -29.83 4.15
CA CYS A 54 -2.29 -29.21 5.35
C CYS A 54 -1.74 -27.79 5.56
N TRP A 55 -0.43 -27.58 5.39
CA TRP A 55 0.18 -26.25 5.51
C TRP A 55 -0.33 -25.29 4.44
N GLU A 56 -0.45 -25.74 3.19
CA GLU A 56 -1.04 -24.94 2.11
C GLU A 56 -2.45 -24.45 2.49
N THR A 57 -3.32 -25.37 2.92
CA THR A 57 -4.71 -25.05 3.26
C THR A 57 -4.80 -24.07 4.43
N ASN A 58 -3.98 -24.29 5.47
CA ASN A 58 -3.94 -23.41 6.64
C ASN A 58 -3.43 -22.01 6.30
N ILE A 59 -2.36 -21.90 5.49
CA ILE A 59 -1.81 -20.61 5.06
C ILE A 59 -2.85 -19.87 4.19
N LEU A 60 -3.49 -20.53 3.24
CA LEU A 60 -4.52 -19.93 2.40
C LEU A 60 -5.73 -19.44 3.22
N TRP A 61 -6.22 -20.27 4.15
CA TRP A 61 -7.30 -19.90 5.06
C TRP A 61 -6.93 -18.69 5.93
N PHE A 62 -5.69 -18.66 6.43
CA PHE A 62 -5.18 -17.55 7.21
C PHE A 62 -5.07 -16.26 6.39
N LEU A 63 -4.51 -16.33 5.18
CA LEU A 63 -4.40 -15.19 4.26
C LEU A 63 -5.79 -14.60 3.96
N LYS A 64 -6.79 -15.47 3.72
CA LYS A 64 -8.18 -15.05 3.54
C LYS A 64 -8.75 -14.34 4.77
N ASN A 65 -8.39 -14.78 5.99
CA ASN A 65 -8.81 -14.10 7.22
C ASN A 65 -8.18 -12.71 7.40
N LEU A 66 -6.97 -12.47 6.88
CA LEU A 66 -6.31 -11.16 6.91
C LEU A 66 -7.02 -10.11 6.06
N GLU A 67 -7.80 -10.54 5.07
CA GLU A 67 -8.56 -9.67 4.16
C GLU A 67 -9.66 -8.90 4.88
N ASN A 68 -10.04 -9.30 6.11
CA ASN A 68 -10.97 -8.54 6.93
C ASN A 68 -10.25 -7.44 7.72
N VAL A 69 -10.48 -6.17 7.35
CA VAL A 69 -9.87 -4.99 7.98
C VAL A 69 -10.25 -4.84 9.47
N ASN A 70 -11.42 -5.35 9.87
CA ASN A 70 -11.90 -5.24 11.26
C ASN A 70 -11.30 -6.29 12.20
N LYS A 71 -10.63 -7.33 11.68
CA LYS A 71 -10.01 -8.35 12.52
C LYS A 71 -8.61 -7.90 12.95
N PRO A 72 -8.33 -7.78 14.27
CA PRO A 72 -7.01 -7.44 14.77
C PRO A 72 -6.08 -8.66 14.66
N VAL A 73 -5.63 -8.96 13.45
CA VAL A 73 -4.66 -10.04 13.24
C VAL A 73 -3.25 -9.46 13.30
N VAL A 74 -2.37 -10.12 14.04
CA VAL A 74 -0.95 -9.73 14.17
C VAL A 74 -0.23 -10.06 12.86
N ILE A 75 -0.37 -9.16 11.88
CA ILE A 75 0.17 -9.34 10.53
C ILE A 75 1.69 -9.61 10.54
N TRP A 76 2.42 -9.03 11.50
CA TRP A 76 3.87 -9.18 11.58
C TRP A 76 4.34 -10.59 11.94
N ASP A 77 3.59 -11.31 12.77
CA ASP A 77 3.91 -12.68 13.14
C ASP A 77 3.75 -13.60 11.92
N THR A 78 2.68 -13.40 11.15
CA THR A 78 2.45 -14.10 9.88
C THR A 78 3.54 -13.81 8.86
N ILE A 79 3.90 -12.54 8.68
CA ILE A 79 4.93 -12.14 7.72
C ILE A 79 6.29 -12.71 8.11
N THR A 80 6.60 -12.75 9.41
CA THR A 80 7.82 -13.40 9.92
C THR A 80 7.79 -14.90 9.62
N SER A 81 6.67 -15.56 9.93
CA SER A 81 6.48 -17.00 9.70
C SER A 81 6.57 -17.37 8.21
N LEU A 82 5.94 -16.61 7.33
CA LEU A 82 6.01 -16.79 5.87
C LEU A 82 7.42 -16.53 5.33
N ARG A 83 8.13 -15.54 5.88
CA ARG A 83 9.52 -15.27 5.50
C ARG A 83 10.43 -16.43 5.90
N ASP A 84 10.28 -16.94 7.11
CA ASP A 84 11.09 -18.06 7.59
C ASP A 84 10.77 -19.33 6.79
N LEU A 85 9.48 -19.61 6.54
CA LEU A 85 9.05 -20.70 5.66
C LEU A 85 9.63 -20.56 4.24
N ARG A 86 9.72 -19.33 3.72
CA ARG A 86 10.30 -19.08 2.40
C ARG A 86 11.79 -19.34 2.35
N LYS A 87 12.53 -19.11 3.44
CA LYS A 87 13.97 -19.43 3.50
C LYS A 87 14.20 -20.93 3.33
N ASP A 88 13.33 -21.73 3.95
CA ASP A 88 13.46 -23.19 3.93
C ASP A 88 12.82 -23.81 2.67
N PHE A 89 11.68 -23.26 2.21
CA PHE A 89 10.87 -23.81 1.12
C PHE A 89 10.36 -22.71 0.16
N PRO A 90 11.24 -22.04 -0.61
CA PRO A 90 10.88 -20.87 -1.41
C PRO A 90 9.82 -21.17 -2.47
N GLY A 91 9.94 -22.29 -3.20
CA GLY A 91 8.98 -22.67 -4.25
C GLY A 91 7.59 -23.04 -3.70
N VAL A 92 7.51 -23.55 -2.46
CA VAL A 92 6.22 -23.84 -1.82
C VAL A 92 5.51 -22.55 -1.46
N VAL A 93 6.22 -21.59 -0.84
CA VAL A 93 5.64 -20.28 -0.50
C VAL A 93 5.19 -19.55 -1.75
N GLU A 94 5.99 -19.54 -2.81
CA GLU A 94 5.62 -18.93 -4.09
C GLU A 94 4.37 -19.55 -4.70
N LYS A 95 4.26 -20.88 -4.69
CA LYS A 95 3.06 -21.60 -5.17
C LYS A 95 1.81 -21.24 -4.35
N ILE A 96 1.93 -21.21 -3.01
CA ILE A 96 0.81 -20.87 -2.12
C ILE A 96 0.35 -19.43 -2.35
N LEU A 97 1.28 -18.48 -2.44
CA LEU A 97 0.95 -17.07 -2.66
C LEU A 97 0.36 -16.85 -4.06
N THR A 98 0.87 -17.54 -5.08
CA THR A 98 0.28 -17.50 -6.43
C THR A 98 -1.16 -18.01 -6.40
N LYS A 99 -1.42 -19.15 -5.73
CA LYS A 99 -2.79 -19.67 -5.53
C LYS A 99 -3.71 -18.67 -4.82
N TRP A 100 -3.21 -18.01 -3.77
CA TRP A 100 -3.97 -16.98 -3.06
C TRP A 100 -4.35 -15.83 -3.98
N ILE A 101 -3.41 -15.31 -4.77
CA ILE A 101 -3.66 -14.21 -5.71
C ILE A 101 -4.62 -14.66 -6.82
N SER A 102 -4.42 -15.85 -7.39
CA SER A 102 -5.32 -16.40 -8.42
C SER A 102 -6.76 -16.54 -7.92
N SER A 103 -6.95 -16.82 -6.62
CA SER A 103 -8.29 -16.95 -6.03
C SER A 103 -9.11 -15.65 -6.03
N TRP A 104 -8.48 -14.50 -6.31
CA TRP A 104 -9.18 -13.22 -6.42
C TRP A 104 -9.89 -13.03 -7.75
N PHE A 105 -9.47 -13.78 -8.78
CA PHE A 105 -9.95 -13.63 -10.13
C PHE A 105 -10.83 -14.83 -10.50
N SER A 106 -11.95 -14.57 -11.17
CA SER A 106 -12.78 -15.62 -11.74
C SER A 106 -12.06 -16.26 -12.93
N GLY A 107 -11.61 -17.50 -12.80
CA GLY A 107 -10.90 -18.21 -13.87
C GLY A 107 -10.21 -19.50 -13.42
N PRO A 108 -9.56 -20.23 -14.36
CA PRO A 108 -8.72 -21.38 -14.02
C PRO A 108 -7.56 -20.95 -13.13
N LEU A 109 -7.14 -21.84 -12.23
CA LEU A 109 -6.04 -21.59 -11.30
C LEU A 109 -4.75 -21.30 -12.08
N ILE A 110 -4.15 -20.14 -11.84
CA ILE A 110 -2.91 -19.74 -12.48
C ILE A 110 -1.74 -20.29 -11.65
N ASP A 111 -0.75 -20.87 -12.33
CA ASP A 111 0.40 -21.56 -11.73
C ASP A 111 1.65 -20.67 -11.57
N SER A 112 1.66 -19.45 -12.12
CA SER A 112 2.76 -18.48 -11.95
C SER A 112 2.29 -17.03 -11.83
N VAL A 113 3.08 -16.20 -11.11
CA VAL A 113 2.81 -14.76 -10.96
C VAL A 113 2.92 -14.01 -12.29
N GLU A 114 3.83 -14.41 -13.17
CA GLU A 114 3.95 -13.84 -14.52
C GLU A 114 2.64 -13.97 -15.29
N LYS A 115 2.01 -15.15 -15.26
CA LYS A 115 0.72 -15.35 -15.89
C LYS A 115 -0.39 -14.51 -15.25
N VAL A 116 -0.36 -14.32 -13.93
CA VAL A 116 -1.27 -13.37 -13.26
C VAL A 116 -1.06 -11.94 -13.79
N LEU A 117 0.20 -11.51 -13.93
CA LEU A 117 0.55 -10.18 -14.44
C LEU A 117 0.09 -9.94 -15.88
N PHE A 118 0.14 -10.97 -16.74
CA PHE A 118 -0.24 -10.89 -18.14
C PHE A 118 -1.75 -11.03 -18.37
N HIS A 119 -2.44 -11.96 -17.70
CA HIS A 119 -3.84 -12.27 -17.98
C HIS A 119 -4.84 -11.43 -17.19
N GLU A 120 -4.45 -10.94 -16.02
CA GLU A 120 -5.35 -10.30 -15.06
C GLU A 120 -5.04 -8.80 -14.88
N HIS A 121 -4.26 -8.22 -15.80
CA HIS A 121 -3.81 -6.82 -15.76
C HIS A 121 -4.99 -5.85 -15.52
N ASP A 122 -6.07 -6.01 -16.27
CA ASP A 122 -7.22 -5.11 -16.20
C ASP A 122 -8.13 -5.40 -14.99
N LYS A 123 -8.00 -6.60 -14.39
CA LYS A 123 -8.84 -7.04 -13.26
C LYS A 123 -8.29 -6.63 -11.90
N ILE A 124 -7.05 -6.14 -11.80
CA ILE A 124 -6.51 -5.64 -10.51
C ILE A 124 -7.36 -4.48 -9.95
N SER A 125 -8.00 -3.71 -10.84
CA SER A 125 -8.97 -2.66 -10.49
C SER A 125 -10.23 -3.20 -9.80
N MET A 126 -10.53 -4.50 -9.91
CA MET A 126 -11.65 -5.18 -9.24
C MET A 126 -11.25 -5.84 -7.92
N VAL A 127 -9.98 -5.73 -7.52
CA VAL A 127 -9.49 -6.29 -6.26
C VAL A 127 -9.68 -5.27 -5.14
N SER A 128 -10.07 -5.71 -3.95
CA SER A 128 -10.25 -4.79 -2.82
C SER A 128 -8.95 -4.11 -2.39
N SER A 129 -9.06 -2.87 -1.90
CA SER A 129 -7.92 -2.09 -1.40
C SER A 129 -7.15 -2.87 -0.32
N ARG A 130 -7.87 -3.61 0.54
CA ARG A 130 -7.27 -4.44 1.57
C ARG A 130 -6.42 -5.58 1.00
N LYS A 131 -6.91 -6.31 0.00
CA LYS A 131 -6.14 -7.40 -0.65
C LYS A 131 -4.85 -6.87 -1.27
N MET A 132 -4.91 -5.74 -1.97
CA MET A 132 -3.73 -5.07 -2.53
C MET A 132 -2.74 -4.58 -1.46
N GLN A 133 -3.24 -4.02 -0.37
CA GLN A 133 -2.40 -3.61 0.77
C GLN A 133 -1.66 -4.81 1.38
N LEU A 134 -2.32 -5.96 1.53
CA LEU A 134 -1.69 -7.21 1.99
C LEU A 134 -0.66 -7.72 0.99
N LEU A 135 -0.98 -7.67 -0.30
CA LEU A 135 -0.07 -8.02 -1.39
C LEU A 135 1.21 -7.21 -1.29
N ASN A 136 1.10 -5.89 -1.11
CA ASN A 136 2.25 -5.00 -1.01
C ASN A 136 3.14 -5.35 0.20
N ILE A 137 2.56 -5.75 1.33
CA ILE A 137 3.34 -6.24 2.47
C ILE A 137 4.08 -7.53 2.09
N ILE A 138 3.38 -8.50 1.50
CA ILE A 138 3.96 -9.80 1.12
C ILE A 138 5.08 -9.61 0.10
N CYS A 139 4.87 -8.82 -0.95
CA CYS A 139 5.91 -8.50 -1.93
C CYS A 139 7.13 -7.86 -1.25
N ARG A 140 6.92 -6.84 -0.40
CA ARG A 140 8.02 -6.10 0.25
C ARG A 140 8.75 -6.90 1.33
N ARG A 141 8.05 -7.78 2.05
CA ARG A 141 8.53 -8.38 3.31
C ARG A 141 8.74 -9.88 3.26
N VAL A 142 8.10 -10.57 2.33
CA VAL A 142 8.24 -12.02 2.15
C VAL A 142 9.00 -12.29 0.86
N MET A 143 8.57 -11.71 -0.27
CA MET A 143 9.09 -12.08 -1.61
C MET A 143 10.34 -11.31 -2.07
N ARG A 144 10.58 -10.10 -1.56
CA ARG A 144 11.89 -9.46 -1.78
C ARG A 144 13.00 -10.17 -1.03
N ASN A 145 14.04 -10.57 -1.75
CA ASN A 145 15.28 -11.04 -1.13
C ASN A 145 15.89 -9.87 -0.33
N GLY A 146 16.35 -10.14 0.89
CA GLY A 146 16.62 -9.17 1.94
C GLY A 146 17.77 -8.18 1.69
N MET A 147 17.74 -7.45 0.59
CA MET A 147 18.44 -6.18 0.44
C MET A 147 17.54 -5.09 1.02
N GLU A 148 18.12 -4.24 1.85
CA GLU A 148 17.46 -3.15 2.55
C GLU A 148 16.42 -2.44 1.66
N ILE A 149 15.27 -2.14 2.26
CA ILE A 149 14.20 -1.32 1.67
C ILE A 149 14.70 0.08 1.24
N ASP A 150 15.97 0.40 1.51
CA ASP A 150 16.62 1.67 1.24
C ASP A 150 17.21 1.84 -0.15
N LEU A 151 17.30 0.81 -0.99
CA LEU A 151 17.98 0.94 -2.31
C LEU A 151 17.10 1.38 -3.49
N PHE A 152 15.77 1.47 -3.33
CA PHE A 152 14.91 2.05 -4.40
C PHE A 152 14.89 3.58 -4.41
N LYS A 153 15.65 4.24 -3.52
CA LYS A 153 15.52 5.68 -3.26
C LYS A 153 16.38 6.58 -4.15
N ASP A 154 17.30 6.04 -4.94
CA ASP A 154 18.19 6.84 -5.82
C ASP A 154 18.02 6.60 -7.32
N ASP A 155 17.51 5.44 -7.76
CA ASP A 155 17.52 5.12 -9.20
C ASP A 155 16.36 5.73 -10.01
N GLN A 156 15.28 6.19 -9.38
CA GLN A 156 14.25 6.96 -10.11
C GLN A 156 14.69 8.37 -10.51
N LEU A 157 15.86 8.83 -10.05
CA LEU A 157 16.47 10.09 -10.49
C LEU A 157 17.59 9.90 -11.53
N LYS A 158 17.97 8.66 -11.84
CA LYS A 158 18.94 8.32 -12.90
C LYS A 158 18.29 7.76 -14.17
N ALA A 159 16.97 7.57 -14.17
CA ALA A 159 16.20 7.14 -15.34
C ALA A 159 15.92 8.26 -16.35
N ASP A 160 16.75 9.31 -16.37
CA ASP A 160 16.86 10.24 -17.49
C ASP A 160 18.23 9.97 -18.14
N GLY A 161 18.29 8.98 -19.04
CA GLY A 161 19.47 8.74 -19.89
C GLY A 161 20.23 7.43 -19.73
N SER A 162 19.60 6.31 -19.36
CA SER A 162 20.21 4.99 -19.49
C SER A 162 19.20 3.97 -20.01
N ASN A 163 19.26 3.72 -21.32
CA ASN A 163 18.74 2.50 -21.92
C ASN A 163 19.57 1.33 -21.40
N ASN A 164 19.16 0.73 -20.29
CA ASN A 164 19.56 -0.63 -19.95
C ASN A 164 18.44 -1.57 -20.39
N GLU A 165 18.53 -2.00 -21.64
CA GLU A 165 17.86 -3.20 -22.11
C GLU A 165 18.35 -4.39 -21.25
N GLY A 166 17.42 -5.10 -20.60
CA GLY A 166 17.68 -6.47 -20.14
C GLY A 166 17.89 -6.72 -18.64
N SER A 167 17.25 -5.98 -17.72
CA SER A 167 17.02 -6.54 -16.37
C SER A 167 15.70 -7.30 -16.38
N ASN A 168 15.71 -8.64 -16.30
CA ASN A 168 14.51 -9.41 -15.98
C ASN A 168 13.95 -8.89 -14.65
N SER A 169 12.94 -8.01 -14.71
CA SER A 169 12.32 -7.45 -13.53
C SER A 169 11.61 -8.59 -12.80
N ASP A 170 12.03 -8.88 -11.57
CA ASP A 170 11.38 -9.85 -10.70
C ASP A 170 9.85 -9.65 -10.73
N PRO A 171 9.05 -10.66 -11.11
CA PRO A 171 7.60 -10.52 -11.28
C PRO A 171 6.91 -10.05 -10.00
N TRP A 172 7.47 -10.35 -8.82
CA TRP A 172 6.94 -9.84 -7.56
C TRP A 172 7.14 -8.32 -7.39
N ASN A 173 8.22 -7.76 -7.94
CA ASN A 173 8.44 -6.31 -7.99
C ASN A 173 7.50 -5.64 -8.97
N GLU A 174 7.27 -6.23 -10.14
CA GLU A 174 6.32 -5.68 -11.10
C GLU A 174 4.89 -5.68 -10.53
N LEU A 175 4.50 -6.76 -9.86
CA LEU A 175 3.21 -6.86 -9.17
C LEU A 175 3.04 -5.81 -8.07
N LEU A 176 4.11 -5.58 -7.29
CA LEU A 176 4.15 -4.52 -6.28
C LEU A 176 3.94 -3.13 -6.92
N LEU A 177 4.67 -2.83 -8.00
CA LEU A 177 4.55 -1.54 -8.68
C LEU A 177 3.15 -1.31 -9.26
N LYS A 178 2.56 -2.35 -9.88
CA LYS A 178 1.18 -2.30 -10.39
C LYS A 178 0.16 -2.07 -9.27
N SER A 179 0.26 -2.81 -8.17
CA SER A 179 -0.65 -2.66 -7.04
C SER A 179 -0.50 -1.30 -6.36
N GLU A 180 0.71 -0.75 -6.26
CA GLU A 180 0.92 0.59 -5.72
C GLU A 180 0.39 1.68 -6.64
N ARG A 181 0.53 1.53 -7.96
CA ARG A 181 -0.08 2.46 -8.92
C ARG A 181 -1.59 2.47 -8.79
N GLU A 182 -2.23 1.30 -8.75
CA GLU A 182 -3.69 1.19 -8.57
C GLU A 182 -4.14 1.84 -7.24
N LEU A 183 -3.47 1.57 -6.12
CA LEU A 183 -3.78 2.22 -4.84
C LEU A 183 -3.58 3.75 -4.89
N GLN A 184 -2.58 4.22 -5.63
CA GLN A 184 -2.33 5.64 -5.82
C GLN A 184 -3.43 6.30 -6.66
N GLU A 185 -3.88 5.66 -7.74
CA GLU A 185 -5.00 6.12 -8.56
C GLU A 185 -6.30 6.14 -7.76
N ARG A 186 -6.57 5.10 -6.95
CA ARG A 186 -7.71 5.07 -6.03
C ARG A 186 -7.68 6.22 -5.04
N LEU A 187 -6.52 6.53 -4.47
CA LEU A 187 -6.36 7.64 -3.52
C LEU A 187 -6.70 8.98 -4.16
N VAL A 188 -6.21 9.23 -5.36
CA VAL A 188 -6.46 10.48 -6.10
C VAL A 188 -7.93 10.55 -6.50
N ALA A 189 -8.49 9.46 -7.05
CA ALA A 189 -9.89 9.38 -7.43
C ALA A 189 -10.83 9.62 -6.24
N PHE A 190 -10.54 8.97 -5.10
CA PHE A 190 -11.28 9.12 -3.85
C PHE A 190 -11.27 10.56 -3.37
N SER A 191 -10.10 11.21 -3.43
CA SER A 191 -9.95 12.62 -3.04
C SER A 191 -10.71 13.55 -3.99
N PHE A 192 -10.60 13.37 -5.31
CA PHE A 192 -11.34 14.18 -6.27
C PHE A 192 -12.85 14.02 -6.13
N GLN A 193 -13.35 12.80 -5.95
CA GLN A 193 -14.78 12.58 -5.74
C GLN A 193 -15.27 13.20 -4.43
N ALA A 194 -14.48 13.18 -3.35
CA ALA A 194 -14.80 13.90 -2.13
C ALA A 194 -14.92 15.42 -2.38
N VAL A 195 -14.00 16.02 -3.15
CA VAL A 195 -14.10 17.43 -3.57
C VAL A 195 -15.39 17.69 -4.34
N LEU A 196 -15.71 16.88 -5.34
CA LEU A 196 -16.90 17.05 -6.17
C LEU A 196 -18.19 16.95 -5.34
N ASN A 197 -18.26 16.00 -4.40
CA ASN A 197 -19.43 15.83 -3.54
C ASN A 197 -19.65 17.00 -2.58
N HIS A 198 -18.58 17.51 -1.94
CA HIS A 198 -18.68 18.70 -1.06
C HIS A 198 -19.29 19.91 -1.76
N THR A 199 -19.04 20.07 -3.06
CA THR A 199 -19.61 21.17 -3.84
C THR A 199 -21.06 20.96 -4.27
N ALA A 200 -21.51 19.71 -4.40
CA ALA A 200 -22.87 19.38 -4.77
C ALA A 200 -23.86 19.59 -3.60
N ASP A 201 -23.41 19.40 -2.36
CA ASP A 201 -24.24 19.49 -1.15
C ASP A 201 -24.33 20.94 -0.58
N SER A 202 -23.61 21.90 -1.16
CA SER A 202 -23.50 23.29 -0.68
C SER A 202 -24.78 24.15 -0.86
N GLU A 203 -25.89 23.59 -1.33
CA GLU A 203 -27.21 24.26 -1.31
C GLU A 203 -27.88 24.21 0.08
N VAL A 204 -27.33 23.45 1.04
CA VAL A 204 -27.85 23.35 2.41
C VAL A 204 -26.92 24.09 3.38
N THR A 205 -27.51 24.89 4.28
CA THR A 205 -26.87 25.72 5.31
C THR A 205 -25.69 25.06 6.02
N PRO A 206 -24.66 25.82 6.47
CA PRO A 206 -23.42 25.31 7.04
C PRO A 206 -23.67 24.76 8.45
N VAL A 207 -24.17 23.53 8.53
CA VAL A 207 -23.90 22.68 9.68
C VAL A 207 -22.46 22.23 9.51
N GLU A 208 -21.62 22.50 10.52
CA GLU A 208 -20.21 22.11 10.59
C GLU A 208 -20.00 20.75 9.91
N SER A 209 -19.36 20.74 8.74
CA SER A 209 -19.32 19.57 7.87
C SER A 209 -18.63 18.41 8.60
N GLU A 210 -19.41 17.42 9.03
CA GLU A 210 -18.94 16.17 9.64
C GLU A 210 -18.19 15.26 8.65
N TYR A 211 -17.90 15.77 7.45
CA TYR A 211 -17.34 15.00 6.37
C TYR A 211 -15.82 15.20 6.27
N TRP A 212 -15.12 14.13 5.93
CA TRP A 212 -13.70 14.21 5.62
C TRP A 212 -13.45 15.08 4.38
N SER A 213 -12.49 16.00 4.46
CA SER A 213 -12.06 16.85 3.35
C SER A 213 -10.62 16.52 2.93
N PRO A 214 -10.36 16.31 1.63
CA PRO A 214 -9.02 16.05 1.12
C PRO A 214 -8.13 17.30 1.21
N VAL A 215 -6.89 17.09 1.60
CA VAL A 215 -5.84 18.12 1.60
C VAL A 215 -4.90 17.88 0.43
N GLY A 216 -4.34 18.94 -0.17
CA GLY A 216 -3.33 18.83 -1.22
C GLY A 216 -3.88 18.56 -2.63
N VAL A 217 -5.11 19.03 -2.91
CA VAL A 217 -5.78 18.85 -4.21
C VAL A 217 -4.89 19.34 -5.37
N ALA A 218 -4.19 20.45 -5.20
CA ALA A 218 -3.23 20.97 -6.19
C ALA A 218 -2.10 19.97 -6.50
N GLN A 219 -1.53 19.32 -5.48
CA GLN A 219 -0.48 18.30 -5.68
C GLN A 219 -1.05 17.03 -6.32
N LEU A 220 -2.27 16.64 -5.99
CA LEU A 220 -2.96 15.53 -6.64
C LEU A 220 -3.20 15.82 -8.14
N GLU A 221 -3.61 17.05 -8.49
CA GLU A 221 -3.73 17.48 -9.89
C GLU A 221 -2.37 17.47 -10.62
N GLN A 222 -1.32 18.00 -9.99
CA GLN A 222 0.05 17.95 -10.54
C GLN A 222 0.51 16.50 -10.77
N TRP A 223 0.19 15.58 -9.85
CA TRP A 223 0.48 14.16 -10.02
C TRP A 223 -0.27 13.58 -11.23
N THR A 224 -1.56 13.91 -11.41
CA THR A 224 -2.29 13.44 -12.60
C THR A 224 -1.73 14.00 -13.90
N ALA A 225 -1.29 15.27 -13.91
CA ALA A 225 -0.70 15.89 -15.09
C ALA A 225 0.64 15.24 -15.47
N ILE A 226 1.50 14.94 -14.50
CA ILE A 226 2.78 14.25 -14.73
C ILE A 226 2.55 12.83 -15.26
N ASN A 227 1.54 12.14 -14.76
CA ASN A 227 1.28 10.73 -15.09
C ASN A 227 0.23 10.56 -16.20
N ASP A 228 -0.10 11.62 -16.95
CA ASP A 228 -1.23 11.65 -17.89
C ASP A 228 -1.21 10.44 -18.85
N GLN A 229 -0.07 10.06 -19.41
CA GLN A 229 -0.02 8.94 -20.37
C GLN A 229 -0.29 7.57 -19.76
N THR A 230 -0.23 7.44 -18.44
CA THR A 230 -0.24 6.14 -17.74
C THR A 230 -1.43 5.91 -16.83
N ILE A 231 -2.12 6.97 -16.41
CA ILE A 231 -3.28 6.89 -15.51
C ILE A 231 -4.56 6.51 -16.25
N HIS A 232 -5.51 5.93 -15.51
CA HIS A 232 -6.81 5.58 -16.04
C HIS A 232 -7.58 6.80 -16.60
N SER A 233 -8.26 6.63 -17.73
CA SER A 233 -8.96 7.71 -18.43
C SER A 233 -10.05 8.38 -17.59
N GLN A 234 -10.76 7.63 -16.75
CA GLN A 234 -11.74 8.20 -15.82
C GLN A 234 -11.11 9.10 -14.77
N LEU A 235 -9.86 8.83 -14.36
CA LEU A 235 -9.16 9.70 -13.41
C LEU A 235 -8.85 11.06 -14.04
N LYS A 236 -8.50 11.08 -15.33
CA LYS A 236 -8.34 12.33 -16.10
C LYS A 236 -9.62 13.14 -16.18
N LEU A 237 -10.75 12.47 -16.39
CA LEU A 237 -12.06 13.12 -16.42
C LEU A 237 -12.40 13.74 -15.05
N LEU A 238 -12.20 12.99 -13.96
CA LEU A 238 -12.38 13.51 -12.59
C LEU A 238 -11.48 14.72 -12.31
N GLY A 239 -10.20 14.65 -12.67
CA GLY A 239 -9.28 15.78 -12.52
C GLY A 239 -9.73 17.01 -13.32
N SER A 240 -10.24 16.80 -14.54
CA SER A 240 -10.80 17.89 -15.36
C SER A 240 -12.07 18.50 -14.77
N GLU A 241 -12.91 17.71 -14.09
CA GLU A 241 -14.09 18.21 -13.38
C GLU A 241 -13.71 19.03 -12.15
N VAL A 242 -12.74 18.57 -11.37
CA VAL A 242 -12.19 19.31 -10.22
C VAL A 242 -11.56 20.63 -10.69
N ALA A 243 -10.77 20.63 -11.76
CA ALA A 243 -10.18 21.83 -12.35
C ALA A 243 -11.24 22.85 -12.83
N LYS A 244 -12.38 22.37 -13.36
CA LYS A 244 -13.51 23.23 -13.74
C LYS A 244 -14.18 23.88 -12.54
N LEU A 245 -14.32 23.15 -11.42
CA LEU A 245 -14.85 23.71 -10.18
C LEU A 245 -13.94 24.80 -9.63
N ARG A 246 -12.61 24.59 -9.65
CA ARG A 246 -11.63 25.64 -9.29
C ARG A 246 -11.84 26.92 -10.09
N GLY A 247 -12.02 26.81 -11.41
CA GLY A 247 -12.25 27.97 -12.27
C GLY A 247 -13.57 28.71 -12.03
N ARG A 248 -14.55 28.07 -11.35
CA ARG A 248 -15.88 28.64 -11.06
C ARG A 248 -16.03 29.16 -9.63
N ASN A 249 -15.35 28.55 -8.65
CA ASN A 249 -15.45 28.89 -7.24
C ASN A 249 -14.21 29.64 -6.73
N ASN A 250 -14.30 30.97 -6.65
CA ASN A 250 -13.32 31.81 -5.96
C ASN A 250 -13.40 31.73 -4.41
N ASN A 251 -14.37 31.00 -3.85
CA ASN A 251 -14.73 31.02 -2.42
C ASN A 251 -14.15 29.85 -1.57
N GLY A 252 -12.95 29.36 -1.87
CA GLY A 252 -12.10 28.68 -0.87
C GLY A 252 -12.71 27.47 -0.13
N ILE A 253 -13.48 26.61 -0.80
CA ILE A 253 -14.08 25.39 -0.18
C ILE A 253 -13.00 24.45 0.39
N TYR A 254 -11.77 24.52 -0.15
CA TYR A 254 -10.61 23.76 0.33
C TYR A 254 -9.32 24.57 0.11
N GLU A 255 -8.31 24.33 0.96
CA GLU A 255 -7.00 24.97 0.86
C GLU A 255 -6.30 24.53 -0.44
N TYR A 256 -6.09 25.48 -1.35
CA TYR A 256 -5.48 25.24 -2.65
C TYR A 256 -4.11 25.94 -2.72
N VAL A 257 -3.04 25.17 -2.54
CA VAL A 257 -1.66 25.66 -2.54
C VAL A 257 -0.88 24.92 -3.62
N GLU A 258 -0.61 25.58 -4.75
CA GLU A 258 0.22 25.02 -5.83
C GLU A 258 1.71 25.16 -5.54
N ASP A 259 2.11 26.30 -4.98
CA ASP A 259 3.50 26.65 -4.73
C ASP A 259 3.96 26.17 -3.36
N GLU A 260 4.94 25.29 -3.36
CA GLU A 260 5.56 24.79 -2.14
C GLU A 260 6.97 25.36 -1.97
N SER A 261 7.32 25.68 -0.73
CA SER A 261 8.65 26.20 -0.38
C SER A 261 9.34 25.29 0.64
N CYS A 262 10.67 25.33 0.61
CA CYS A 262 11.50 24.54 1.50
C CYS A 262 11.49 25.09 2.92
N SER A 263 11.15 24.27 3.92
CA SER A 263 11.16 24.70 5.33
C SER A 263 12.55 25.08 5.87
N PHE A 264 13.64 24.68 5.20
CA PHE A 264 15.01 24.96 5.64
C PHE A 264 15.61 26.23 5.02
N CYS A 265 15.32 26.49 3.74
CA CYS A 265 15.95 27.59 3.00
C CYS A 265 14.95 28.48 2.27
N SER A 266 13.64 28.24 2.36
CA SER A 266 12.58 28.96 1.64
C SER A 266 12.64 28.90 0.10
N ALA A 267 13.60 28.17 -0.48
CA ALA A 267 13.66 27.97 -1.92
C ALA A 267 12.41 27.23 -2.43
N PRO A 268 11.94 27.54 -3.65
CA PRO A 268 10.80 26.85 -4.25
C PRO A 268 11.07 25.35 -4.43
N VAL A 269 10.02 24.56 -4.34
CA VAL A 269 10.04 23.10 -4.46
C VAL A 269 9.09 22.69 -5.56
N LEU A 270 9.63 22.17 -6.67
CA LEU A 270 8.82 21.69 -7.78
C LEU A 270 8.23 20.31 -7.45
N PHE A 271 6.99 20.08 -7.86
CA PHE A 271 6.39 18.76 -7.79
C PHE A 271 6.94 17.87 -8.89
N LYS A 272 7.67 16.83 -8.48
CA LYS A 272 8.26 15.83 -9.39
C LYS A 272 7.94 14.39 -8.99
N SER A 273 7.68 14.15 -7.71
CA SER A 273 7.41 12.84 -7.14
C SER A 273 6.43 12.99 -5.98
N PRO A 274 5.51 12.04 -5.77
CA PRO A 274 4.52 12.08 -4.69
C PRO A 274 5.09 11.78 -3.30
N GLU A 275 6.31 11.28 -3.19
CA GLU A 275 6.89 10.80 -1.91
C GLU A 275 8.06 11.65 -1.41
N VAL A 276 8.93 12.08 -2.33
CA VAL A 276 10.16 12.80 -2.02
C VAL A 276 10.23 14.04 -2.89
N ALA A 277 10.68 15.13 -2.31
CA ALA A 277 10.94 16.36 -3.05
C ALA A 277 12.35 16.88 -2.74
N TRP A 278 12.85 17.71 -3.65
CA TRP A 278 14.13 18.37 -3.50
C TRP A 278 13.94 19.85 -3.81
N CYS A 279 14.27 20.72 -2.86
CA CYS A 279 14.17 22.16 -3.13
C CYS A 279 15.12 22.57 -4.26
N GLN A 280 14.83 23.70 -4.91
CA GLN A 280 15.75 24.24 -5.89
C GLN A 280 17.08 24.63 -5.23
N GLY A 281 17.09 25.00 -3.95
CA GLY A 281 18.30 25.39 -3.21
C GLY A 281 18.66 26.85 -3.45
N ILE A 282 19.31 27.46 -2.47
CA ILE A 282 19.81 28.85 -2.55
C ILE A 282 21.33 28.81 -2.72
N VAL A 283 21.84 29.68 -3.57
CA VAL A 283 23.29 29.87 -3.73
C VAL A 283 23.82 30.49 -2.44
N ASN A 284 24.66 29.77 -1.72
CA ASN A 284 25.29 30.30 -0.51
C ASN A 284 26.41 31.31 -0.86
N ARG A 285 27.00 31.95 0.15
CA ARG A 285 28.09 32.94 -0.05
C ARG A 285 29.33 32.34 -0.71
N GLN A 286 29.51 31.02 -0.67
CA GLN A 286 30.60 30.29 -1.34
C GLN A 286 30.25 29.88 -2.79
N GLY A 287 29.07 30.24 -3.30
CA GLY A 287 28.65 29.89 -4.67
C GLY A 287 28.11 28.46 -4.83
N SER A 288 28.06 27.65 -3.78
CA SER A 288 27.49 26.31 -3.84
C SER A 288 25.98 26.32 -3.59
N LYS A 289 25.24 25.56 -4.40
CA LYS A 289 23.78 25.45 -4.35
C LYS A 289 23.37 24.19 -3.58
N GLU A 290 23.15 24.34 -2.28
CA GLU A 290 22.72 23.22 -1.43
C GLU A 290 21.22 22.96 -1.61
N ARG A 291 20.86 21.70 -1.88
CA ARG A 291 19.48 21.24 -2.02
C ARG A 291 19.10 20.35 -0.85
N HIS A 292 17.97 20.65 -0.24
CA HIS A 292 17.43 19.87 0.87
C HIS A 292 16.47 18.81 0.34
N LYS A 293 16.62 17.57 0.85
CA LYS A 293 15.66 16.49 0.66
C LYS A 293 14.47 16.70 1.59
N LEU A 294 13.28 16.70 1.04
CA LEU A 294 12.02 16.90 1.74
C LEU A 294 11.12 15.69 1.53
N THR A 295 10.23 15.46 2.48
CA THR A 295 9.31 14.33 2.46
C THR A 295 7.90 14.81 2.17
N ARG A 296 7.16 14.09 1.34
CA ARG A 296 5.75 14.35 1.06
C ARG A 296 4.84 13.41 1.84
N CYS A 297 3.67 13.93 2.18
CA CYS A 297 2.60 13.17 2.79
C CYS A 297 2.05 12.18 1.75
N VAL A 298 2.08 10.90 2.06
CA VAL A 298 1.57 9.82 1.20
C VAL A 298 0.07 9.92 0.89
N VAL A 299 -0.69 10.74 1.63
CA VAL A 299 -2.13 10.97 1.44
C VAL A 299 -2.38 12.22 0.60
N SER A 300 -1.84 13.37 1.01
CA SER A 300 -2.10 14.68 0.37
C SER A 300 -1.07 15.06 -0.69
N MET A 301 0.03 14.31 -0.79
CA MET A 301 1.23 14.62 -1.59
C MET A 301 1.90 15.97 -1.28
N ARG A 302 1.41 16.75 -0.30
CA ARG A 302 2.06 17.98 0.17
C ARG A 302 3.35 17.68 0.91
N LEU A 303 4.27 18.64 0.91
CA LEU A 303 5.42 18.61 1.81
C LEU A 303 4.97 18.47 3.27
N CYS A 304 5.56 17.50 3.97
CA CYS A 304 5.35 17.35 5.41
C CYS A 304 5.99 18.52 6.14
N SER A 305 5.28 19.08 7.13
CA SER A 305 5.86 20.04 8.05
C SER A 305 6.96 19.38 8.90
N VAL A 306 8.02 20.12 9.17
CA VAL A 306 9.10 19.71 10.09
C VAL A 306 8.73 19.95 11.57
N THR A 307 7.71 20.75 11.83
CA THR A 307 7.30 21.16 13.18
C THR A 307 6.11 20.38 13.72
N GLU A 308 5.40 19.64 12.87
CA GLU A 308 4.19 18.92 13.26
C GLU A 308 4.46 17.42 13.46
N PRO A 309 3.67 16.74 14.31
CA PRO A 309 3.71 15.30 14.42
C PRO A 309 3.36 14.64 13.09
N LEU A 310 4.17 13.68 12.66
CA LEU A 310 3.94 12.92 11.43
C LEU A 310 3.62 11.47 11.74
N TRP A 311 3.01 10.79 10.80
CA TRP A 311 2.77 9.35 10.83
C TRP A 311 3.77 8.64 9.93
N PHE A 312 4.34 7.54 10.40
CA PHE A 312 5.35 6.78 9.68
C PHE A 312 4.92 5.32 9.49
N CYS A 313 5.02 4.83 8.26
CA CYS A 313 4.76 3.43 7.95
C CYS A 313 6.02 2.60 8.11
N MET A 314 6.05 1.72 9.11
CA MET A 314 7.18 0.80 9.30
C MET A 314 7.40 -0.13 8.12
N CYS A 315 6.33 -0.48 7.36
CA CYS A 315 6.38 -1.39 6.22
C CYS A 315 7.02 -0.73 4.99
N CYS A 316 6.41 0.35 4.50
CA CYS A 316 6.84 0.99 3.25
C CYS A 316 7.76 2.19 3.41
N LYS A 317 8.04 2.63 4.64
CA LYS A 317 8.91 3.77 4.98
C LYS A 317 8.41 5.12 4.45
N ARG A 318 7.10 5.22 4.16
CA ARG A 318 6.42 6.45 3.77
C ARG A 318 5.88 7.21 4.99
N TRP A 319 5.74 8.51 4.81
CA TRP A 319 5.26 9.44 5.83
C TRP A 319 3.88 9.97 5.47
N ALA A 320 3.06 10.28 6.47
CA ALA A 320 1.76 10.90 6.29
C ALA A 320 1.57 12.02 7.32
N ALA A 321 1.20 13.21 6.85
CA ALA A 321 0.69 14.28 7.72
C ALA A 321 -0.83 14.16 7.90
N ASN A 322 -1.54 13.67 6.88
CA ASN A 322 -2.98 13.50 6.86
C ASN A 322 -3.37 12.02 6.93
N LEU A 323 -4.57 11.74 7.44
CA LEU A 323 -5.14 10.40 7.53
C LEU A 323 -6.34 10.26 6.61
N LEU A 324 -6.63 9.02 6.23
CA LEU A 324 -7.77 8.67 5.38
C LEU A 324 -8.93 8.11 6.21
N PRO A 325 -10.17 8.28 5.71
CA PRO A 325 -11.36 7.64 6.29
C PRO A 325 -11.32 6.11 6.08
N TYR A 326 -12.13 5.39 6.85
CA TYR A 326 -12.14 3.93 6.86
C TYR A 326 -12.56 3.33 5.51
N SER A 327 -13.49 3.98 4.82
CA SER A 327 -13.99 3.62 3.49
C SER A 327 -12.90 3.41 2.44
N PHE A 328 -11.79 4.16 2.50
CA PHE A 328 -10.66 3.93 1.60
C PHE A 328 -10.06 2.52 1.76
N PHE A 329 -9.97 2.02 3.01
CA PHE A 329 -9.36 0.74 3.33
C PHE A 329 -10.26 -0.45 3.03
N THR A 330 -11.58 -0.26 3.05
CA THR A 330 -12.59 -1.31 2.77
C THR A 330 -13.18 -1.25 1.37
N MET A 331 -12.65 -0.39 0.50
CA MET A 331 -13.10 -0.26 -0.87
C MET A 331 -12.91 -1.59 -1.63
N GLU A 332 -14.02 -2.19 -2.06
CA GLU A 332 -14.03 -3.50 -2.74
C GLU A 332 -13.50 -3.43 -4.18
N ASN A 333 -13.81 -2.34 -4.89
CA ASN A 333 -13.41 -2.12 -6.28
C ASN A 333 -12.91 -0.70 -6.48
N SER A 334 -12.12 -0.48 -7.53
CA SER A 334 -11.67 0.85 -7.93
C SER A 334 -12.86 1.77 -8.21
N PRO A 335 -12.87 3.02 -7.70
CA PRO A 335 -13.92 3.99 -7.98
C PRO A 335 -13.86 4.47 -9.44
N LEU A 336 -12.82 4.08 -10.16
CA LEU A 336 -12.61 4.38 -11.58
C LEU A 336 -13.29 3.35 -12.51
N TYR A 337 -13.72 2.20 -11.99
CA TYR A 337 -14.32 1.12 -12.78
C TYR A 337 -15.83 1.31 -12.99
N PHE A 338 -16.56 1.77 -11.96
CA PHE A 338 -18.01 2.01 -12.03
C PHE A 338 -18.31 3.51 -12.03
N ARG A 339 -18.64 4.04 -13.21
CA ARG A 339 -18.80 5.48 -13.49
C ARG A 339 -19.89 6.20 -12.67
N ASN A 340 -20.81 5.49 -12.01
CA ASN A 340 -22.13 6.06 -11.69
C ASN A 340 -22.55 6.01 -10.22
N GLU A 341 -21.81 5.34 -9.34
CA GLU A 341 -22.12 5.44 -7.92
C GLU A 341 -21.32 6.61 -7.38
N ARG A 342 -21.99 7.76 -7.14
CA ARG A 342 -21.52 8.69 -6.13
C ARG A 342 -21.58 7.93 -4.81
N THR A 343 -20.53 7.17 -4.53
CA THR A 343 -20.37 6.44 -3.30
C THR A 343 -20.53 7.45 -2.18
N SER A 344 -21.41 7.17 -1.23
CA SER A 344 -21.65 8.05 -0.08
C SER A 344 -20.35 8.08 0.74
N TYR A 345 -19.49 9.05 0.46
CA TYR A 345 -18.17 9.10 1.07
C TYR A 345 -18.25 9.73 2.45
N ALA A 346 -17.83 8.95 3.46
CA ALA A 346 -17.21 9.41 4.69
C ALA A 346 -17.95 10.49 5.50
N VAL A 347 -19.28 10.45 5.53
CA VAL A 347 -20.07 11.25 6.50
C VAL A 347 -19.81 10.69 7.90
N GLY A 348 -19.20 11.47 8.79
CA GLY A 348 -18.94 11.07 10.18
C GLY A 348 -17.95 9.89 10.33
N GLU A 349 -17.18 9.55 9.30
CA GLU A 349 -16.24 8.44 9.37
C GLU A 349 -15.01 8.77 10.20
N ARG A 350 -14.62 7.85 11.09
CA ARG A 350 -13.40 7.98 11.88
C ARG A 350 -12.17 7.78 11.00
N LEU A 351 -11.29 8.77 11.00
CA LEU A 351 -9.97 8.66 10.40
C LEU A 351 -9.16 7.53 11.04
N LYS A 352 -8.46 6.78 10.21
CA LYS A 352 -7.66 5.65 10.65
C LYS A 352 -6.18 5.94 10.44
N PRO A 353 -5.32 5.70 11.45
CA PRO A 353 -3.88 5.81 11.31
C PRO A 353 -3.34 4.58 10.57
N LEU A 354 -3.81 4.31 9.36
CA LEU A 354 -3.40 3.19 8.53
C LEU A 354 -2.68 3.71 7.27
N CYS A 355 -1.64 3.01 6.83
CA CYS A 355 -0.92 3.35 5.61
C CYS A 355 -1.79 3.07 4.37
N PRO A 356 -1.95 4.01 3.42
CA PRO A 356 -2.76 3.78 2.22
C PRO A 356 -2.27 2.61 1.36
N PHE A 357 -0.97 2.33 1.40
CA PHE A 357 -0.29 1.35 0.54
C PHE A 357 -0.10 -0.02 1.18
N CYS A 358 -0.13 -0.10 2.51
CA CYS A 358 0.11 -1.34 3.24
C CYS A 358 -1.03 -1.71 4.19
N GLY A 359 -1.95 -0.80 4.50
CA GLY A 359 -3.04 -1.07 5.45
C GLY A 359 -2.58 -1.44 6.85
N ILE A 360 -1.31 -1.18 7.20
CA ILE A 360 -0.80 -1.36 8.57
C ILE A 360 -0.92 -0.06 9.36
N MET A 361 -0.99 -0.20 10.68
CA MET A 361 -0.99 0.94 11.60
C MET A 361 0.30 1.75 11.45
N LEU A 362 0.13 3.05 11.21
CA LEU A 362 1.17 4.04 11.20
C LEU A 362 1.62 4.34 12.63
N GLN A 363 2.92 4.53 12.82
CA GLN A 363 3.46 5.00 14.09
C GLN A 363 3.51 6.51 14.10
N ARG A 364 3.04 7.11 15.19
CA ARG A 364 3.18 8.55 15.39
C ARG A 364 4.65 8.84 15.70
N SER A 365 5.25 9.72 14.91
CA SER A 365 6.59 10.26 15.08
C SER A 365 6.47 11.71 15.51
N MET A 366 7.04 12.04 16.66
CA MET A 366 7.23 13.43 17.10
C MET A 366 8.63 13.86 16.68
N PRO A 367 8.82 15.10 16.19
CA PRO A 367 10.16 15.65 16.01
C PRO A 367 10.94 15.60 17.34
N ASP A 368 12.20 15.14 17.29
CA ASP A 368 13.01 14.91 18.49
C ASP A 368 13.19 16.20 19.33
N PHE A 369 13.21 17.37 18.70
CA PHE A 369 13.33 18.66 19.39
C PHE A 369 12.06 19.06 20.17
N LEU A 370 10.93 18.39 19.95
CA LEU A 370 9.70 18.55 20.75
C LEU A 370 9.59 17.52 21.88
N LEU A 371 10.50 16.54 21.93
CA LEU A 371 10.59 15.62 23.06
C LEU A 371 11.31 16.32 24.20
N SER A 372 10.55 16.78 25.20
CA SER A 372 11.13 17.31 26.44
C SER A 372 12.05 16.26 27.06
N THR A 373 13.29 16.64 27.38
CA THR A 373 14.24 15.80 28.13
C THR A 373 13.92 15.74 29.62
N SER A 374 12.85 16.40 30.07
CA SER A 374 12.44 16.37 31.47
C SER A 374 11.66 15.09 31.76
N PRO A 375 12.12 14.22 32.68
CA PRO A 375 11.33 13.08 33.12
C PRO A 375 10.07 13.59 33.82
N ILE A 376 8.93 12.96 33.51
CA ILE A 376 7.67 13.13 34.24
C ILE A 376 7.80 12.48 35.62
#